data_AF-A0A1E3ND77-F1
#
_entry.id   AF-A0A1E3ND77-F1
#
_cell.length_a   1.000
_cell.length_b   1.000
_cell.length_c   1.000
_cell.angle_alpha   90.00
_cell.angle_beta   90.00
_cell.angle_gamma   90.00
#
_symmetry.space_group_name_H-M   'P 1'
#
loop_
_entity.id
_entity.type
_entity.pdbx_description
1 polymer ?
#
loop_
_entity_poly.entity_id
_entity_poly.type
_entity_poly.pdbx_seq_one_letter_code
_entity_poly.pdbx_strand_id
1 'polypeptide(L)'
;DVFSRVDSTGPGEGVKVAKADGVELPEDVINTVVHSDDGDWFKPSMLVDVEKGNPIELEVILGNLLVVARELKVETPTLDLLYHLLKATQFKLKEGKGLIDVPKERSISSKFYS
;
A
#
# COMPACT_ATOMS: atom_id res chain seq x y z
N ASP A 1 -13.18 14.63 -11.21
CA ASP A 1 -11.88 13.99 -11.04
C ASP A 1 -12.10 12.64 -10.36
N VAL A 2 -11.37 11.58 -10.70
CA VAL A 2 -11.53 10.26 -10.07
C VAL A 2 -11.03 10.31 -8.62
N PHE A 3 -10.04 11.14 -8.33
CA PHE A 3 -9.53 11.38 -6.98
C PHE A 3 -10.55 12.13 -6.11
N SER A 4 -11.30 13.08 -6.66
CA SER A 4 -12.33 13.84 -5.94
C SER A 4 -13.58 13.03 -5.55
N ARG A 5 -13.70 11.77 -5.98
CA ARG A 5 -14.88 10.91 -5.72
C ARG A 5 -14.65 9.85 -4.64
N VAL A 6 -13.41 9.66 -4.19
CA VAL A 6 -13.06 8.65 -3.19
C VAL A 6 -13.30 9.15 -1.75
N ASP A 7 -13.47 10.47 -1.54
CA ASP A 7 -13.38 11.11 -0.22
C ASP A 7 -14.72 11.51 0.43
N SER A 8 -15.85 10.95 0.01
CA SER A 8 -17.17 11.47 0.42
C SER A 8 -17.83 10.84 1.66
N THR A 9 -17.20 9.88 2.36
CA THR A 9 -17.91 9.07 3.38
C THR A 9 -17.20 8.79 4.71
N GLY A 10 -16.10 9.48 5.05
CA GLY A 10 -15.51 9.44 6.40
C GLY A 10 -13.99 9.61 6.43
N PRO A 11 -13.35 9.65 7.62
CA PRO A 11 -11.91 9.75 7.71
C PRO A 11 -11.24 8.56 7.01
N GLY A 12 -10.19 8.83 6.23
CA GLY A 12 -9.44 7.78 5.53
C GLY A 12 -8.93 6.69 6.48
N GLU A 13 -8.77 5.47 5.96
CA GLU A 13 -8.37 4.30 6.77
C GLU A 13 -7.09 4.55 7.59
N GLY A 14 -6.08 5.23 7.02
CA GLY A 14 -4.86 5.60 7.75
C GLY A 14 -5.10 6.54 8.94
N VAL A 15 -6.04 7.48 8.82
CA VAL A 15 -6.44 8.39 9.93
C VAL A 15 -7.12 7.60 11.04
N LYS A 16 -7.96 6.62 10.69
CA LYS A 16 -8.59 5.73 11.67
C LYS A 16 -7.55 4.92 12.46
N VAL A 17 -6.53 4.40 11.77
CA VAL A 17 -5.43 3.65 12.41
C VAL A 17 -4.62 4.58 13.33
N ALA A 18 -4.22 5.76 12.87
CA ALA A 18 -3.49 6.74 13.68
C ALA A 18 -4.24 7.10 14.97
N LYS A 19 -5.55 7.39 14.86
CA LYS A 19 -6.39 7.69 16.02
C LYS A 19 -6.48 6.51 17.00
N ALA A 20 -6.60 5.28 16.50
CA ALA A 20 -6.61 4.09 17.35
C ALA A 20 -5.27 3.85 18.06
N ASP A 21 -4.17 4.28 17.43
CA ASP A 21 -2.80 4.22 17.98
C ASP A 21 -2.49 5.39 18.94
N GLY A 22 -3.48 6.25 19.22
CA GLY A 22 -3.33 7.40 20.11
C GLY A 22 -2.60 8.59 19.47
N VAL A 23 -2.45 8.60 18.14
CA VAL A 23 -1.88 9.73 17.38
C VAL A 23 -3.01 10.66 16.95
N GLU A 24 -3.01 11.87 17.50
CA GLU A 24 -3.93 12.94 17.11
C GLU A 24 -3.39 13.66 15.87
N LEU A 25 -4.15 13.60 14.78
CA LEU A 25 -3.86 14.32 13.54
C LEU A 25 -4.75 15.58 13.45
N PRO A 26 -4.28 16.67 12.82
CA PRO A 26 -5.11 17.84 12.54
C PRO A 26 -6.39 17.47 11.78
N GLU A 27 -7.49 18.17 12.05
CA GLU A 27 -8.77 17.92 11.38
C GLU A 27 -8.69 18.12 9.85
N ASP A 28 -7.81 19.00 9.41
CA ASP A 28 -7.58 19.32 8.00
C ASP A 28 -6.52 18.45 7.33
N VAL A 29 -5.93 17.46 8.03
CA VAL A 29 -4.78 16.68 7.54
C VAL A 29 -4.99 16.07 6.15
N ILE A 30 -6.20 15.59 5.85
CA ILE A 30 -6.53 15.02 4.54
C ILE A 30 -6.42 16.10 3.47
N ASN A 31 -7.02 17.26 3.71
CA ASN A 31 -6.96 18.40 2.80
C ASN A 31 -5.52 18.91 2.65
N THR A 32 -4.77 19.02 3.74
CA THR A 32 -3.36 19.44 3.71
C THR A 32 -2.50 18.49 2.88
N VAL A 33 -2.68 17.17 3.02
CA VAL A 33 -1.89 16.18 2.28
C VAL A 33 -2.29 16.14 0.81
N VAL A 34 -3.58 16.18 0.50
CA VAL A 34 -4.09 16.19 -0.88
C VAL A 34 -3.59 17.41 -1.67
N HIS A 35 -3.44 18.55 -1.00
CA HIS A 35 -2.97 19.80 -1.61
C HIS A 35 -1.47 20.07 -1.38
N SER A 36 -0.72 19.09 -0.83
CA SER A 36 0.68 19.32 -0.45
C SER A 36 1.63 19.54 -1.62
N ASP A 37 1.23 19.11 -2.82
CA ASP A 37 1.97 19.23 -4.08
C ASP A 37 1.20 20.03 -5.15
N ASP A 38 0.20 20.81 -4.74
CA ASP A 38 -0.57 21.67 -5.65
C ASP A 38 0.35 22.61 -6.45
N GLY A 39 0.28 22.50 -7.78
CA GLY A 39 1.08 23.30 -8.71
C GLY A 39 2.44 22.69 -9.08
N ASP A 40 2.85 21.61 -8.41
CA ASP A 40 4.08 20.89 -8.70
C ASP A 40 3.80 19.54 -9.38
N TRP A 41 4.49 19.28 -10.49
CA TRP A 41 4.48 17.95 -11.10
C TRP A 41 5.50 17.06 -10.41
N PHE A 42 5.08 16.37 -9.36
CA PHE A 42 5.94 15.44 -8.63
C PHE A 42 5.65 13.97 -9.01
N LYS A 43 6.72 13.17 -9.13
CA LYS A 43 6.62 11.72 -9.30
C LYS A 43 6.92 11.05 -7.95
N PRO A 44 6.00 10.29 -7.36
CA PRO A 44 6.24 9.56 -6.11
C PRO A 44 7.48 8.66 -6.20
N SER A 45 8.28 8.58 -5.13
CA SER A 45 9.52 7.81 -5.09
C SER A 45 9.32 6.34 -5.46
N MET A 46 8.29 5.68 -4.90
CA MET A 46 7.97 4.30 -5.23
C MET A 46 7.63 4.10 -6.72
N LEU A 47 7.04 5.10 -7.39
CA LEU A 47 6.80 5.05 -8.84
C LEU A 47 8.12 5.16 -9.61
N VAL A 48 9.02 6.04 -9.18
CA VAL A 48 10.39 6.12 -9.74
C VAL A 48 11.11 4.77 -9.60
N ASP A 49 10.94 4.08 -8.47
CA ASP A 49 11.54 2.75 -8.26
C ASP A 49 10.93 1.69 -9.16
N VAL A 50 9.61 1.67 -9.34
CA VAL A 50 8.93 0.79 -10.30
C VAL A 50 9.50 0.98 -11.70
N GLU A 51 9.64 2.22 -12.16
CA GLU A 51 10.19 2.55 -13.49
C GLU A 51 11.65 2.11 -13.66
N LYS A 52 12.44 2.14 -12.57
CA LYS A 52 13.84 1.68 -12.55
C LYS A 52 13.98 0.18 -12.31
N GLY A 53 12.88 -0.53 -12.09
CA GLY A 53 12.86 -1.95 -11.75
C GLY A 53 13.39 -2.25 -10.34
N ASN A 54 13.45 -1.26 -9.46
CA ASN A 54 13.91 -1.42 -8.08
C ASN A 54 12.80 -1.98 -7.19
N PRO A 55 13.13 -2.70 -6.10
CA PRO A 55 12.18 -2.93 -5.01
C PRO A 55 11.61 -1.62 -4.47
N ILE A 56 10.35 -1.64 -4.04
CA ILE A 56 9.62 -0.49 -3.49
C ILE A 56 9.55 -0.58 -1.96
N GLU A 57 9.29 0.55 -1.29
CA GLU A 57 9.19 0.65 0.17
C GLU A 57 7.84 0.14 0.72
N LEU A 58 7.31 -0.95 0.16
CA LEU A 58 5.97 -1.47 0.46
C LEU A 58 5.76 -1.80 1.95
N GLU A 59 6.70 -2.55 2.54
CA GLU A 59 6.54 -3.01 3.93
C GLU A 59 6.70 -1.85 4.92
N VAL A 60 7.55 -0.87 4.61
CA VAL A 60 7.81 0.27 5.49
C VAL A 60 6.62 1.23 5.50
N ILE A 61 6.08 1.57 4.32
CA ILE A 61 5.00 2.54 4.18
C ILE A 61 3.64 1.93 4.53
N LEU A 62 3.31 0.76 3.97
CA LEU A 62 1.97 0.18 4.10
C LEU A 62 1.95 -1.08 4.97
N GLY A 63 2.98 -1.93 4.90
CA GLY A 63 3.05 -3.17 5.68
C GLY A 63 2.98 -2.92 7.19
N ASN A 64 3.82 -2.02 7.71
CA ASN A 64 3.85 -1.65 9.12
C ASN A 64 2.52 -1.03 9.58
N LEU A 65 1.93 -0.13 8.78
CA LEU A 65 0.62 0.45 9.07
C LEU A 65 -0.45 -0.64 9.24
N LEU A 66 -0.48 -1.64 8.34
CA LEU A 66 -1.42 -2.75 8.41
C LEU A 66 -1.16 -3.70 9.58
N VAL A 67 0.09 -3.84 10.05
CA VAL A 67 0.39 -4.58 11.28
C VAL A 67 -0.27 -3.90 12.48
N VAL A 68 -0.05 -2.58 12.64
CA VAL A 68 -0.66 -1.78 13.71
C VAL A 68 -2.19 -1.81 13.62
N ALA A 69 -2.75 -1.65 12.41
CA ALA A 69 -4.20 -1.72 12.20
C ALA A 69 -4.81 -3.04 12.70
N ARG A 70 -4.15 -4.17 12.42
CA ARG A 70 -4.59 -5.50 12.88
C ARG A 70 -4.50 -5.66 14.39
N GLU A 71 -3.42 -5.19 15.01
CA GLU A 71 -3.22 -5.22 16.47
C GLU A 71 -4.32 -4.42 17.20
N LEU A 72 -4.69 -3.28 16.63
CA LEU A 72 -5.72 -2.38 17.15
C LEU A 72 -7.14 -2.72 16.67
N LYS A 73 -7.29 -3.77 15.85
CA LYS A 73 -8.58 -4.24 15.30
C LYS A 73 -9.32 -3.16 14.49
N VAL A 74 -8.58 -2.34 13.74
CA VAL A 74 -9.13 -1.36 12.80
C VAL A 74 -9.25 -2.00 11.43
N GLU A 75 -10.44 -1.93 10.82
CA GLU A 75 -10.64 -2.43 9.46
C GLU A 75 -10.03 -1.48 8.41
N THR A 76 -9.30 -2.07 7.48
CA THR A 76 -8.59 -1.33 6.41
C THR A 76 -8.78 -1.99 5.03
N PRO A 77 -10.02 -2.24 4.57
CA PRO A 77 -10.27 -3.02 3.35
C PRO A 77 -9.64 -2.41 2.09
N THR A 78 -9.59 -1.07 2.00
CA THR A 78 -8.99 -0.37 0.85
C THR A 78 -7.47 -0.51 0.86
N LEU A 79 -6.84 -0.27 2.01
CA LEU A 79 -5.39 -0.40 2.17
C LEU A 79 -4.93 -1.86 2.07
N ASP A 80 -5.75 -2.82 2.51
CA ASP A 80 -5.50 -4.26 2.32
C ASP A 80 -5.48 -4.63 0.84
N LEU A 81 -6.47 -4.16 0.06
CA LEU A 81 -6.47 -4.37 -1.39
C LEU A 81 -5.22 -3.77 -2.04
N LEU A 82 -4.90 -2.52 -1.69
CA LEU A 82 -3.72 -1.83 -2.22
C LEU A 82 -2.42 -2.57 -1.88
N TYR A 83 -2.28 -3.07 -0.64
CA TYR A 83 -1.12 -3.84 -0.21
C TYR A 83 -0.94 -5.09 -1.06
N HIS A 84 -2.01 -5.86 -1.31
CA HIS A 84 -1.90 -7.09 -2.11
C HIS A 84 -1.55 -6.80 -3.58
N LEU A 85 -2.10 -5.73 -4.16
CA LEU A 85 -1.75 -5.30 -5.52
C LEU A 85 -0.28 -4.87 -5.60
N LEU A 86 0.20 -4.06 -4.65
CA LEU A 86 1.59 -3.64 -4.60
C LEU A 86 2.53 -4.81 -4.27
N LYS A 87 2.09 -5.81 -3.50
CA LYS A 87 2.86 -7.02 -3.21
C LYS A 87 3.11 -7.85 -4.47
N ALA A 88 2.11 -7.95 -5.36
CA ALA A 88 2.30 -8.58 -6.67
C ALA A 88 3.30 -7.79 -7.54
N THR A 89 3.20 -6.46 -7.55
CA THR A 89 4.18 -5.59 -8.24
C THR A 89 5.59 -5.76 -7.67
N GLN A 90 5.73 -5.76 -6.34
CA GLN A 90 6.99 -5.98 -5.63
C GLN A 90 7.61 -7.35 -5.94
N PHE A 91 6.78 -8.39 -6.06
CA PHE A 91 7.22 -9.73 -6.45
C PHE A 91 7.86 -9.70 -7.85
N LYS A 92 7.16 -9.11 -8.83
CA LYS A 92 7.67 -8.96 -10.20
C LYS A 92 8.98 -8.16 -10.25
N LEU A 93 9.10 -7.09 -9.46
CA LEU A 93 10.32 -6.29 -9.37
C LEU A 93 11.49 -7.09 -8.78
N LYS A 94 11.24 -7.89 -7.74
CA LYS A 94 12.25 -8.76 -7.11
C LYS A 94 12.69 -9.88 -8.05
N GLU A 95 11.76 -10.52 -8.76
CA GLU A 95 12.07 -11.50 -9.80
C GLU A 95 12.96 -10.88 -10.89
N GLY A 96 12.60 -9.69 -11.40
CA GLY A 96 13.40 -8.98 -12.40
C GLY A 96 14.82 -8.58 -11.96
N LYS A 97 15.07 -8.48 -10.65
CA LYS A 97 16.39 -8.24 -10.05
C LYS A 97 17.11 -9.53 -9.62
N GLY A 98 16.52 -10.71 -9.86
CA GLY A 98 17.06 -12.00 -9.41
C GLY A 98 17.06 -12.18 -7.89
N LEU A 99 16.23 -11.42 -7.17
CA LEU A 99 16.08 -11.52 -5.71
C LEU A 99 15.09 -12.62 -5.30
N ILE A 100 14.28 -13.10 -6.24
CA ILE A 100 13.38 -14.24 -6.09
C ILE A 100 13.62 -15.15 -7.30
N ASP A 101 13.74 -16.45 -7.04
CA ASP A 101 13.76 -17.48 -8.08
C ASP A 101 12.34 -18.01 -8.29
N VAL A 102 11.85 -17.90 -9.52
CA VAL A 102 10.54 -18.40 -9.91
C VAL A 102 10.75 -19.67 -10.72
N PRO A 103 10.23 -20.83 -10.26
CA PRO A 103 10.37 -22.08 -10.99
C PRO A 103 9.84 -21.96 -12.41
N LYS A 104 10.63 -22.41 -13.39
CA LYS A 104 10.23 -22.45 -14.81
C LYS A 104 9.05 -23.39 -15.06
N GLU A 105 8.94 -24.42 -14.23
CA GLU A 105 7.88 -25.41 -14.29
C GLU A 105 7.02 -25.34 -13.04
N ARG A 106 5.70 -25.29 -13.23
CA ARG A 106 4.75 -25.31 -12.13
C ARG A 106 4.70 -26.71 -11.53
N SER A 107 5.04 -26.85 -10.24
CA SER A 107 4.95 -28.13 -9.54
C SER A 107 3.52 -28.65 -9.52
N ILE A 108 3.34 -29.94 -9.84
CA ILE A 108 2.05 -30.62 -9.70
C ILE A 108 1.80 -30.90 -8.22
N SER A 109 0.76 -30.29 -7.65
CA SER A 109 0.35 -30.53 -6.27
C SER A 109 -0.47 -31.81 -6.18
N SER A 110 -0.09 -32.72 -5.27
CA SER A 110 -0.90 -33.89 -4.92
C SER A 110 -2.03 -33.59 -3.92
N LYS A 111 -2.16 -32.32 -3.46
CA LYS A 111 -3.28 -31.94 -2.57
C LYS A 111 -4.61 -32.12 -3.28
N PHE A 112 -5.41 -33.03 -2.73
CA PHE A 112 -6.82 -33.17 -3.03
C PHE A 112 -7.60 -32.32 -2.02
N TYR A 113 -8.45 -31.41 -2.49
CA TYR A 113 -9.37 -30.66 -1.64
C TYR A 113 -10.73 -31.37 -1.71
N SER A 114 -11.17 -31.90 -0.58
CA SER A 114 -12.51 -32.48 -0.39
C SER A 114 -13.55 -31.41 -0.15
#